data_AF-A0A812V113-F1
#
_entry.id   AF-A0A812V113-F1
#
_cell.length_a   1.000
_cell.length_b   1.000
_cell.length_c   1.000
_cell.angle_alpha   90.00
_cell.angle_beta   90.00
_cell.angle_gamma   90.00
#
_symmetry.space_group_name_H-M   'P 1'
#
loop_
_entity.id
_entity.type
_entity.pdbx_description
1 polymer ?
#
loop_
_entity_poly.entity_id
_entity_poly.type
_entity_poly.pdbx_seq_one_letter_code
_entity_poly.pdbx_strand_id
1 'polypeptide(L)'
;MFWGRSRTVSRRRFQKRPLRFFLSFPFYIEKELGLWVNVVENTLLAVALLGLDCIATELENPFGDDANDLNMYDRVATLEQEVMVFVKLCGDDACSQNFIWQDFPTEIHEGMPPVTKFLALRSQVESAGKDPDVVWGGACSRAHIYEGMRDLAEEDEEVDANFSDDS
;
A
#
# COMPACT_ATOMS: atom_id res chain seq x y z
N MET A 1 15.68 -7.64 -22.07
CA MET A 1 16.46 -8.56 -21.21
C MET A 1 16.80 -7.77 -19.94
N PHE A 2 16.49 -8.31 -18.75
CA PHE A 2 16.69 -7.74 -17.41
C PHE A 2 15.74 -6.62 -16.92
N TRP A 3 14.58 -7.01 -16.38
CA TRP A 3 14.09 -6.45 -15.11
C TRP A 3 13.02 -7.37 -14.50
N GLY A 4 12.93 -7.44 -13.17
CA GLY A 4 11.94 -8.28 -12.46
C GLY A 4 12.53 -9.29 -11.47
N ARG A 5 13.60 -8.97 -10.73
CA ARG A 5 13.91 -9.67 -9.48
C ARG A 5 13.11 -9.02 -8.36
N SER A 6 11.88 -9.48 -8.15
CA SER A 6 11.12 -9.18 -6.93
C SER A 6 11.94 -9.57 -5.71
N ARG A 7 12.22 -8.58 -4.87
CA ARG A 7 12.95 -8.75 -3.61
C ARG A 7 12.03 -9.42 -2.58
N THR A 8 11.88 -10.74 -2.65
CA THR A 8 11.32 -11.56 -1.56
C THR A 8 12.39 -11.81 -0.50
N VAL A 9 12.92 -10.74 0.10
CA VAL A 9 13.95 -10.83 1.14
C VAL A 9 13.40 -10.24 2.44
N SER A 10 12.55 -11.00 3.13
CA SER A 10 12.48 -11.00 4.61
C SER A 10 11.48 -12.00 5.25
N ARG A 11 10.70 -12.78 4.50
CA ARG A 11 9.74 -13.75 5.08
C ARG A 11 10.35 -14.93 5.89
N ARG A 12 11.68 -15.12 5.94
CA ARG A 12 12.31 -16.35 6.50
C ARG A 12 12.72 -16.33 7.98
N ARG A 13 12.61 -15.20 8.71
CA ARG A 13 13.10 -15.13 10.11
C ARG A 13 12.04 -15.37 11.19
N PHE A 14 10.76 -15.14 10.90
CA PHE A 14 9.70 -15.31 11.90
C PHE A 14 9.19 -16.76 12.00
N GLN A 15 9.10 -17.46 10.87
CA GLN A 15 8.58 -18.83 10.76
C GLN A 15 9.41 -19.93 11.49
N LYS A 16 10.61 -19.62 11.97
CA LYS A 16 11.48 -20.60 12.69
C LYS A 16 11.19 -20.72 14.19
N ARG A 17 10.27 -19.92 14.74
CA ARG A 17 10.00 -19.90 16.19
C ARG A 17 9.07 -21.02 16.67
N PRO A 18 7.89 -21.28 16.05
CA PRO A 18 6.96 -22.29 16.56
C PRO A 18 7.44 -23.73 16.32
N LEU A 19 8.25 -23.97 15.28
CA LEU A 19 8.79 -25.31 14.98
C LEU A 19 9.64 -25.88 16.13
N ARG A 20 10.35 -25.00 16.87
CA ARG A 20 11.19 -25.41 18.01
C ARG A 20 10.35 -25.93 19.19
N PHE A 21 9.16 -25.40 19.39
CA PHE A 21 8.23 -25.88 20.41
C PHE A 21 7.77 -27.31 20.09
N PHE A 22 7.40 -27.58 18.84
CA PHE A 22 7.00 -28.92 18.40
C PHE A 22 8.14 -29.95 18.44
N LEU A 23 9.38 -29.52 18.22
CA LEU A 23 10.57 -30.38 18.36
C LEU A 23 10.84 -30.84 19.79
N SER A 24 10.52 -30.01 20.80
CA SER A 24 10.65 -30.39 22.22
C SER A 24 9.48 -31.23 22.75
N PHE A 25 8.33 -31.17 22.07
CA PHE A 25 7.08 -31.78 22.50
C PHE A 25 7.11 -33.32 22.67
N PRO A 26 7.74 -34.13 21.79
CA PRO A 26 7.75 -35.60 21.96
C PRO A 26 8.54 -36.08 23.19
N PHE A 27 9.33 -35.21 23.83
CA PHE A 27 10.08 -35.55 25.04
C PHE A 27 9.24 -35.46 26.32
N TYR A 28 8.07 -34.81 26.29
CA TYR A 28 7.18 -34.63 27.44
C TYR A 28 5.98 -35.59 27.46
N ILE A 29 5.93 -36.55 26.53
CA ILE A 29 4.81 -37.49 26.38
C ILE A 29 4.90 -38.62 27.41
N GLU A 30 3.94 -38.65 28.35
CA GLU A 30 3.73 -39.75 29.28
C GLU A 30 2.94 -40.88 28.63
N LYS A 31 3.55 -42.07 28.54
CA LYS A 31 2.97 -43.23 27.84
C LYS A 31 1.69 -43.76 28.49
N GLU A 32 1.44 -43.42 29.75
CA GLU A 32 0.31 -43.93 30.53
C GLU A 32 -1.01 -43.23 30.21
N LEU A 33 -0.99 -42.01 29.64
CA LEU A 33 -2.21 -41.26 29.27
C LEU A 33 -2.90 -41.78 27.98
N GLY A 34 -2.37 -42.84 27.36
CA GLY A 34 -2.97 -43.51 26.21
C GLY A 34 -2.80 -42.75 24.88
N LEU A 35 -3.31 -43.32 23.79
CA LEU A 35 -3.13 -42.78 22.44
C LEU A 35 -3.96 -41.50 22.19
N TRP A 36 -5.10 -41.35 22.88
CA TRP A 36 -5.98 -40.21 22.69
C TRP A 36 -5.30 -38.89 23.08
N VAL A 37 -4.81 -38.81 24.32
CA VAL A 37 -4.11 -37.62 24.84
C VAL A 37 -2.82 -37.37 24.06
N ASN A 38 -2.03 -38.43 23.83
CA ASN A 38 -0.70 -38.25 23.25
C ASN A 38 -0.68 -37.95 21.74
N VAL A 39 -1.73 -38.33 21.01
CA VAL A 39 -1.79 -38.14 19.55
C VAL A 39 -2.86 -37.13 19.16
N VAL A 40 -4.09 -37.27 19.65
CA VAL A 40 -5.22 -36.45 19.18
C VAL A 40 -5.13 -35.04 19.75
N GLU A 41 -4.94 -34.91 21.07
CA GLU A 41 -4.83 -33.59 21.71
C GLU A 41 -3.63 -32.81 21.17
N ASN A 42 -2.49 -33.50 21.02
CA ASN A 42 -1.25 -32.93 20.52
C ASN A 42 -1.33 -32.50 19.05
N THR A 43 -2.01 -33.28 18.20
CA THR A 43 -2.22 -32.89 16.79
C THR A 43 -3.20 -31.73 16.68
N LEU A 44 -4.26 -31.70 17.50
CA LEU A 44 -5.21 -30.59 17.54
C LEU A 44 -4.50 -29.29 17.97
N LEU A 45 -3.69 -29.34 19.03
CA LEU A 45 -2.91 -28.20 19.50
C LEU A 45 -1.91 -27.74 18.43
N ALA A 46 -1.27 -28.67 17.72
CA ALA A 46 -0.36 -28.35 16.64
C ALA A 46 -1.07 -27.65 15.46
N VAL A 47 -2.22 -28.15 15.05
CA VAL A 47 -3.04 -27.53 14.01
C VAL A 47 -3.51 -26.14 14.44
N ALA A 48 -3.93 -25.97 15.70
CA ALA A 48 -4.37 -24.67 16.22
C ALA A 48 -3.23 -23.64 16.21
N LEU A 49 -2.05 -24.00 16.72
CA LEU A 49 -0.89 -23.11 16.81
C LEU A 49 -0.28 -22.80 15.43
N LEU A 50 -0.18 -23.80 14.54
CA LEU A 50 0.31 -23.58 13.17
C LEU A 50 -0.71 -22.79 12.34
N GLY A 51 -2.00 -23.08 12.50
CA GLY A 51 -3.07 -22.34 11.83
C GLY A 51 -3.07 -20.87 12.25
N LEU A 52 -2.91 -20.59 13.54
CA LEU A 52 -2.82 -19.22 14.05
C LEU A 52 -1.57 -18.50 13.52
N ASP A 53 -0.42 -19.17 13.43
CA ASP A 53 0.81 -18.59 12.87
C ASP A 53 0.66 -18.27 11.37
N CYS A 54 0.01 -19.16 10.61
CA CYS A 54 -0.32 -18.92 9.20
C CYS A 54 -1.24 -17.70 9.04
N ILE A 55 -2.32 -17.62 9.81
CA ILE A 55 -3.25 -16.48 9.77
C ILE A 55 -2.52 -15.19 10.17
N ALA A 56 -1.70 -15.23 11.21
CA ALA A 56 -0.92 -14.06 11.64
C ALA A 56 0.07 -13.59 10.56
N THR A 57 0.64 -14.53 9.79
CA THR A 57 1.54 -14.22 8.67
C THR A 57 0.77 -13.59 7.51
N GLU A 58 -0.42 -14.10 7.18
CA GLU A 58 -1.28 -13.48 6.16
C GLU A 58 -1.73 -12.07 6.59
N LEU A 59 -2.02 -11.85 7.88
CA LEU A 59 -2.44 -10.55 8.39
C LEU A 59 -1.29 -9.56 8.64
N GLU A 60 -0.02 -9.95 8.50
CA GLU A 60 1.13 -9.09 8.79
C GLU A 60 1.23 -7.91 7.81
N ASN A 61 0.81 -8.10 6.56
CA ASN A 61 0.86 -7.07 5.53
C ASN A 61 -0.49 -6.95 4.79
N PRO A 62 -1.47 -6.23 5.35
CA PRO A 62 -2.81 -6.12 4.77
C PRO A 62 -2.85 -5.32 3.47
N PHE A 63 -1.72 -4.77 3.01
CA PHE A 63 -1.59 -3.97 1.79
C PHE A 63 -0.74 -4.67 0.71
N GLY A 64 -0.54 -5.99 0.83
CA GLY A 64 0.16 -6.76 -0.18
C GLY A 64 -0.71 -7.13 -1.38
N ASP A 65 -0.26 -8.16 -2.10
CA ASP A 65 -0.92 -8.74 -3.26
C ASP A 65 -1.47 -10.15 -2.95
N ASP A 66 -1.53 -10.55 -1.67
CA ASP A 66 -2.09 -11.83 -1.26
C ASP A 66 -3.64 -11.79 -1.38
N ALA A 67 -4.28 -12.95 -1.59
CA ALA A 67 -5.72 -13.00 -1.91
C ALA A 67 -6.67 -12.46 -0.83
N ASN A 68 -6.18 -12.32 0.41
CA ASN A 68 -6.92 -11.78 1.56
C ASN A 68 -6.47 -10.35 1.92
N ASP A 69 -5.64 -9.72 1.09
CA ASP A 69 -5.20 -8.35 1.30
C ASP A 69 -6.28 -7.34 0.91
N LEU A 70 -6.16 -6.12 1.43
CA LEU A 70 -7.06 -5.04 1.09
C LEU A 70 -6.82 -4.59 -0.33
N ASN A 71 -7.91 -4.59 -1.11
CA ASN A 71 -7.91 -4.06 -2.46
C ASN A 71 -7.81 -2.52 -2.45
N MET A 72 -6.57 -2.02 -2.39
CA MET A 72 -6.29 -0.59 -2.35
C MET A 72 -6.72 0.12 -3.63
N TYR A 73 -6.62 -0.55 -4.79
CA TYR A 73 -6.96 0.05 -6.07
C TYR A 73 -8.44 0.40 -6.18
N ASP A 74 -9.32 -0.45 -5.67
CA ASP A 74 -10.77 -0.16 -5.63
C ASP A 74 -11.10 1.00 -4.68
N ARG A 75 -10.38 1.10 -3.56
CA ARG A 75 -10.52 2.24 -2.63
C ARG A 75 -10.04 3.53 -3.26
N VAL A 76 -8.92 3.52 -3.97
CA VAL A 76 -8.41 4.68 -4.70
C VAL A 76 -9.37 5.07 -5.82
N ALA A 77 -9.87 4.12 -6.61
CA ALA A 77 -10.84 4.38 -7.67
C ALA A 77 -12.14 5.01 -7.14
N THR A 78 -12.61 4.55 -5.98
CA THR A 78 -13.77 5.15 -5.29
C THR A 78 -13.48 6.61 -4.92
N LEU A 79 -12.31 6.88 -4.33
CA LEU A 79 -11.90 8.22 -3.94
C LEU A 79 -11.76 9.16 -5.15
N GLU A 80 -11.18 8.69 -6.25
CA GLU A 80 -11.06 9.45 -7.50
C GLU A 80 -12.43 9.85 -8.05
N GLN A 81 -13.40 8.95 -8.00
CA GLN A 81 -14.77 9.24 -8.41
C GLN A 81 -15.43 10.29 -7.51
N GLU A 82 -15.28 10.16 -6.20
CA GLU A 82 -15.83 11.10 -5.22
C GLU A 82 -15.21 12.51 -5.37
N VAL A 83 -13.89 12.59 -5.55
CA VAL A 83 -13.19 13.87 -5.80
C VAL A 83 -13.74 14.55 -7.05
N MET A 84 -13.89 13.82 -8.15
CA MET A 84 -14.47 14.39 -9.38
C MET A 84 -15.92 14.83 -9.22
N VAL A 85 -16.69 14.18 -8.34
CA VAL A 85 -18.04 14.64 -7.98
C VAL A 85 -17.96 15.94 -7.18
N PHE A 86 -17.07 16.05 -6.20
CA PHE A 86 -16.92 17.27 -5.40
C PHE A 86 -16.48 18.47 -6.24
N VAL A 87 -15.51 18.31 -7.15
CA VAL A 87 -15.07 19.38 -8.06
C VAL A 87 -16.23 19.92 -8.90
N LYS A 88 -17.08 19.02 -9.41
CA LYS A 88 -18.29 19.41 -10.16
C LYS A 88 -19.31 20.14 -9.29
N LEU A 89 -19.49 19.72 -8.04
CA LEU A 89 -20.40 20.39 -7.10
C LEU A 89 -19.91 21.79 -6.72
N CYS A 90 -18.60 22.02 -6.69
CA CYS A 90 -18.01 23.34 -6.47
C CYS A 90 -18.20 24.30 -7.66
N GLY A 91 -18.57 23.80 -8.84
CA GLY A 91 -18.73 24.62 -10.05
C GLY A 91 -17.40 25.07 -10.66
N ASP A 92 -16.29 24.42 -10.31
CA ASP A 92 -14.97 24.69 -10.88
C ASP A 92 -14.74 23.80 -12.12
N ASP A 93 -15.34 24.23 -13.23
CA ASP A 93 -15.20 23.55 -14.52
C ASP A 93 -13.77 23.59 -15.07
N ALA A 94 -12.98 24.60 -14.69
CA ALA A 94 -11.58 24.73 -15.11
C ALA A 94 -10.73 23.62 -14.46
N CYS A 95 -10.91 23.38 -13.16
CA CYS A 95 -10.26 22.29 -12.44
C CYS A 95 -10.66 20.92 -12.99
N SER A 96 -11.97 20.70 -13.24
CA SER A 96 -12.46 19.44 -13.82
C SER A 96 -11.81 19.10 -15.18
N GLN A 97 -11.51 20.10 -16.01
CA GLN A 97 -10.89 19.89 -17.32
C GLN A 97 -9.42 19.46 -17.25
N ASN A 98 -8.75 19.71 -16.12
CA ASN A 98 -7.35 19.34 -15.90
C ASN A 98 -7.18 17.85 -15.59
N PHE A 99 -8.26 17.11 -15.31
CA PHE A 99 -8.21 15.68 -15.06
C PHE A 99 -8.70 14.87 -16.27
N ILE A 100 -8.10 13.70 -16.48
CA ILE A 100 -8.44 12.76 -17.53
C ILE A 100 -8.42 11.33 -16.98
N TRP A 101 -9.39 10.52 -17.39
CA TRP A 101 -9.43 9.10 -17.06
C TRP A 101 -8.53 8.32 -18.03
N GLN A 102 -7.59 7.55 -17.49
CA GLN A 102 -6.66 6.72 -18.26
C GLN A 102 -6.95 5.24 -18.01
N ASP A 103 -6.81 4.42 -19.05
CA ASP A 103 -6.96 2.98 -18.94
C ASP A 103 -5.79 2.36 -18.17
N PHE A 104 -6.10 1.39 -17.33
CA PHE A 104 -5.09 0.73 -16.51
C PHE A 104 -4.17 -0.15 -17.39
N PRO A 105 -2.83 -0.02 -17.25
CA PRO A 105 -1.88 -0.75 -18.08
C PRO A 105 -2.05 -2.27 -17.93
N THR A 106 -1.92 -3.00 -19.04
CA THR A 106 -2.27 -4.42 -19.09
C THR A 106 -1.34 -5.33 -18.29
N GLU A 107 -0.14 -4.84 -17.98
CA GLU A 107 0.94 -5.59 -17.36
C GLU A 107 0.71 -5.83 -15.86
N ILE A 108 -0.21 -5.10 -15.24
CA ILE A 108 -0.43 -5.13 -13.79
C ILE A 108 -1.73 -5.88 -13.42
N HIS A 109 -2.48 -6.42 -14.40
CA HIS A 109 -3.75 -7.12 -14.14
C HIS A 109 -3.61 -8.51 -13.52
N GLU A 110 -2.41 -9.08 -13.42
CA GLU A 110 -2.24 -10.40 -12.80
C GLU A 110 -2.47 -10.32 -11.29
N GLY A 111 -3.65 -10.78 -10.84
CA GLY A 111 -4.00 -10.89 -9.43
C GLY A 111 -4.84 -9.72 -8.89
N MET A 112 -5.11 -8.70 -9.70
CA MET A 112 -5.92 -7.56 -9.29
C MET A 112 -7.39 -7.66 -9.75
N PRO A 113 -8.33 -7.17 -8.93
CA PRO A 113 -9.73 -6.99 -9.31
C PRO A 113 -9.88 -5.94 -10.42
N PRO A 114 -11.03 -5.89 -11.13
CA PRO A 114 -11.16 -5.20 -12.41
C PRO A 114 -11.31 -3.69 -12.25
N VAL A 115 -10.25 -3.00 -11.84
CA VAL A 115 -10.15 -1.54 -11.99
C VAL A 115 -9.72 -1.26 -13.43
N THR A 116 -10.64 -0.69 -14.21
CA THR A 116 -10.42 -0.48 -15.64
C THR A 116 -9.74 0.86 -15.93
N LYS A 117 -9.96 1.85 -15.08
CA LYS A 117 -9.50 3.23 -15.27
C LYS A 117 -9.05 3.85 -13.97
N PHE A 118 -8.11 4.78 -14.06
CA PHE A 118 -7.67 5.63 -12.97
C PHE A 118 -7.66 7.10 -13.41
N LEU A 119 -7.72 8.00 -12.45
CA LEU A 119 -7.72 9.44 -12.70
C LEU A 119 -6.28 9.98 -12.77
N ALA A 120 -5.96 10.70 -13.84
CA ALA A 120 -4.66 11.30 -14.04
C ALA A 120 -4.79 12.80 -14.37
N LEU A 121 -3.73 13.55 -14.14
CA LEU A 121 -3.64 14.93 -14.63
C LEU A 121 -3.41 14.92 -16.14
N ARG A 122 -4.11 15.80 -16.86
CA ARG A 122 -3.99 15.96 -18.30
C ARG A 122 -2.56 16.31 -18.71
N SER A 123 -1.92 17.24 -18.01
CA SER A 123 -0.52 17.64 -18.25
C SER A 123 0.45 16.45 -18.12
N GLN A 124 0.19 15.54 -17.17
CA GLN A 124 1.00 14.33 -16.97
C GLN A 124 0.84 13.35 -18.13
N VAL A 125 -0.39 13.14 -18.62
CA VAL A 125 -0.66 12.25 -19.75
C VAL A 125 -0.07 12.82 -21.04
N GLU A 126 -0.22 14.12 -21.27
CA GLU A 126 0.27 14.81 -22.47
C GLU A 126 1.81 14.89 -22.52
N SER A 127 2.47 15.05 -21.37
CA SER A 127 3.94 15.03 -21.27
C SER A 127 4.55 13.62 -21.33
N ALA A 128 3.72 12.57 -21.37
CA ALA A 128 4.15 11.18 -21.22
C ALA A 128 5.02 10.95 -19.97
N GLY A 129 4.74 11.71 -18.90
CA GLY A 129 5.49 11.65 -17.63
C GLY A 129 6.92 12.21 -17.70
N LYS A 130 7.24 13.06 -18.70
CA LYS A 130 8.56 13.71 -18.83
C LYS A 130 8.67 15.03 -18.08
N ASP A 131 7.54 15.63 -17.68
CA ASP A 131 7.55 16.87 -16.91
C ASP A 131 7.89 16.59 -15.43
N PRO A 132 8.84 17.33 -14.84
CA PRO A 132 9.25 17.15 -13.44
C PRO A 132 8.24 17.66 -12.42
N ASP A 133 7.24 18.45 -12.83
CA ASP A 133 6.18 18.98 -11.96
C ASP A 133 5.17 17.91 -11.50
N VAL A 134 5.35 16.69 -11.98
CA VAL A 134 4.49 15.56 -11.65
C VAL A 134 5.17 14.71 -10.60
N VAL A 135 4.56 14.63 -9.41
CA VAL A 135 4.98 13.77 -8.30
C VAL A 135 4.97 12.30 -8.76
N TRP A 136 6.09 11.88 -9.33
CA TRP A 136 6.41 10.47 -9.52
C TRP A 136 6.66 9.87 -8.13
N GLY A 137 6.04 8.73 -7.86
CA GLY A 137 6.51 7.78 -6.83
C GLY A 137 7.91 7.20 -7.11
N GLY A 138 8.76 7.91 -7.84
CA GLY A 138 10.21 7.79 -7.70
C GLY A 138 10.60 8.31 -6.32
N ALA A 139 11.79 7.92 -5.84
CA ALA A 139 12.27 8.30 -4.52
C ALA A 139 12.46 9.83 -4.38
N CYS A 140 11.38 10.56 -4.18
CA CYS A 140 11.42 11.96 -3.77
C CYS A 140 11.88 11.95 -2.32
N SER A 141 13.08 12.47 -2.08
CA SER A 141 13.56 12.68 -0.73
C SER A 141 12.57 13.56 -0.01
N ARG A 142 12.13 13.14 1.18
CA ARG A 142 11.17 13.87 2.03
C ARG A 142 11.60 15.32 2.29
N ALA A 143 12.90 15.64 2.14
CA ALA A 143 13.45 16.98 2.20
C ALA A 143 12.87 17.95 1.15
N HIS A 144 12.65 17.48 -0.09
CA HIS A 144 12.18 18.32 -1.20
C HIS A 144 10.74 18.84 -0.98
N ILE A 145 9.92 18.08 -0.24
CA ILE A 145 8.55 18.48 0.12
C ILE A 145 8.58 19.65 1.13
N TYR A 146 9.54 19.65 2.05
CA TYR A 146 9.68 20.73 3.03
C TYR A 146 10.33 21.99 2.45
N GLU A 147 11.21 21.85 1.45
CA GLU A 147 11.74 22.99 0.70
C GLU A 147 10.64 23.70 -0.09
N GLY A 148 9.79 22.97 -0.84
CA GLY A 148 8.67 23.59 -1.55
C GLY A 148 7.63 24.26 -0.63
N MET A 149 7.40 23.72 0.57
CA MET A 149 6.53 24.37 1.57
C MET A 149 7.14 25.63 2.19
N ARG A 150 8.47 25.72 2.22
CA ARG A 150 9.19 26.88 2.73
C ARG A 150 9.17 28.02 1.71
N ASP A 151 9.37 27.71 0.43
CA ASP A 151 9.34 28.70 -0.65
C ASP A 151 7.95 29.37 -0.75
N LEU A 152 6.88 28.60 -0.58
CA LEU A 152 5.50 29.14 -0.53
C LEU A 152 5.25 30.03 0.71
N ALA A 153 5.90 29.74 1.83
CA ALA A 153 5.76 30.55 3.04
C ALA A 153 6.57 31.86 2.95
N GLU A 154 7.68 31.87 2.21
CA GLU A 154 8.48 33.07 1.97
C GLU A 154 7.81 33.99 0.91
N GLU A 155 7.07 33.43 -0.05
CA GLU A 155 6.25 34.22 -0.99
C GLU A 155 5.08 34.95 -0.29
N ASP A 156 4.43 34.33 0.70
CA ASP A 156 3.35 34.98 1.47
C ASP A 156 3.87 36.13 2.35
N GLU A 157 5.11 36.08 2.85
CA GLU A 157 5.72 37.16 3.65
C GLU A 157 6.15 38.39 2.81
N GLU A 158 6.59 38.21 1.55
CA GLU A 158 6.95 39.35 0.67
C GLU A 158 5.73 40.15 0.19
N VAL A 159 4.56 39.50 0.07
CA VAL A 159 3.32 40.16 -0.35
C VAL A 159 2.82 41.12 0.75
N ASP A 160 2.94 40.75 2.01
CA ASP A 160 2.50 41.58 3.15
C ASP A 160 3.43 42.78 3.42
N ALA A 161 4.73 42.65 3.12
CA ALA A 161 5.70 43.74 3.26
C ALA A 161 5.50 44.89 2.25
N ASN A 162 4.96 44.59 1.06
CA ASN A 162 4.70 45.62 0.03
C ASN A 162 3.38 46.38 0.22
N PHE A 163 2.50 45.93 1.12
CA PHE A 163 1.22 46.60 1.38
C PHE A 163 1.30 47.70 2.45
N SER A 164 2.45 47.87 3.13
CA SER A 164 2.59 48.79 4.26
C SER A 164 3.19 50.17 3.94
N ASP A 165 3.62 50.41 2.69
CA ASP A 165 4.44 51.59 2.33
C ASP A 165 3.71 52.67 1.51
N ASP A 166 2.37 52.56 1.34
CA ASP A 166 1.56 53.51 0.55
C ASP A 166 0.43 54.16 1.40
N SER A 167 0.78 54.69 2.58
CA SER A 167 -0.10 55.47 3.47
C SER A 167 0.56 56.72 4.04
#